data_AF-A0A5K1DPP2-F1
#
_entry.id   AF-A0A5K1DPP2-F1
#
_cell.length_a   1.000
_cell.length_b   1.000
_cell.length_c   1.000
_cell.angle_alpha   90.00
_cell.angle_beta   90.00
_cell.angle_gamma   90.00
#
_symmetry.space_group_name_H-M   'P 1'
#
loop_
_entity.id
_entity.type
_entity.pdbx_description
1 polymer ?
#
loop_
_entity_poly.entity_id
_entity_poly.type
_entity_poly.pdbx_seq_one_letter_code
_entity_poly.pdbx_strand_id
1 'polypeptide(L)' 'MMKRRHKVEREANIGEEIGWSKNVEVAKANPQLAAMNKKFGMIHGLSSLANIFSFGSLALHSWYLAGKLLL' A
#
# COMPACT_ATOMS: atom_id res chain seq x y z
N MET A 1 -6.38 2.83 8.21
CA MET A 1 -5.09 3.54 8.28
C MET A 1 -5.23 5.01 7.89
N MET A 2 -5.88 5.31 6.77
CA MET A 2 -6.10 6.70 6.31
C MET A 2 -6.86 7.59 7.29
N LYS A 3 -7.91 7.09 7.96
CA LYS A 3 -8.61 7.86 9.02
C LYS A 3 -7.71 8.31 10.17
N ARG A 4 -6.73 7.47 10.57
CA ARG A 4 -5.73 7.83 11.60
C ARG A 4 -4.71 8.81 11.06
N ARG A 5 -4.31 8.65 9.79
CA ARG A 5 -3.38 9.57 9.12
C ARG A 5 -3.97 10.98 9.08
N HIS A 6 -5.24 11.09 8.70
CA HIS A 6 -5.94 12.37 8.63
C HIS A 6 -6.11 13.04 10.01
N LYS A 7 -6.32 12.25 11.06
CA LYS A 7 -6.32 12.76 12.43
C LYS A 7 -4.96 13.37 12.81
N VAL A 8 -3.86 12.70 12.48
CA VAL A 8 -2.49 13.18 12.73
C VAL A 8 -2.14 14.40 11.88
N GLU A 9 -2.55 14.43 10.61
CA GLU A 9 -2.39 15.59 9.73
C GLU A 9 -3.11 16.82 10.31
N ARG A 10 -4.34 16.65 10.82
CA ARG A 10 -5.10 17.72 11.48
C ARG A 10 -4.50 18.17 12.81
N GLU A 11 -4.05 17.24 13.66
CA GLU A 11 -3.42 17.57 14.96
C GLU A 11 -2.07 18.28 14.80
N ALA A 12 -1.35 18.00 13.71
CA ALA A 12 -0.08 18.63 13.39
C ALA A 12 -0.21 19.90 12.52
N ASN A 13 -1.44 20.37 12.24
CA ASN A 13 -1.75 21.48 11.32
C ASN A 13 -1.09 21.33 9.92
N ILE A 14 -0.92 20.08 9.45
CA ILE A 14 -0.31 19.76 8.16
C ILE A 14 -1.44 19.76 7.12
N GLY A 15 -1.38 20.68 6.15
CA GLY A 15 -2.40 20.81 5.10
C GLY A 15 -3.12 22.16 5.06
N GLU A 16 -2.90 23.05 6.03
CA GLU A 16 -3.48 24.40 6.03
C GLU A 16 -2.71 25.40 5.14
N GLU A 17 -1.44 25.12 4.82
CA GLU A 17 -0.68 25.95 3.89
C GLU A 17 -1.06 25.71 2.43
N ILE A 18 -1.21 26.81 1.67
CA ILE A 18 -1.47 26.79 0.22
C ILE A 18 -0.17 26.38 -0.49
N GLY A 19 -0.05 25.09 -0.80
CA GLY A 19 1.08 24.55 -1.57
C GLY A 19 1.27 23.04 -1.33
N TRP A 20 1.08 22.23 -2.38
CA TRP A 20 1.20 20.76 -2.29
C TRP A 20 2.62 20.31 -1.90
N SER A 21 3.66 20.92 -2.47
CA SER A 21 5.06 20.56 -2.21
C SER A 21 5.45 20.76 -0.75
N LYS A 22 5.05 21.89 -0.16
CA LYS A 22 5.37 22.28 1.21
C LYS A 22 4.68 21.37 2.23
N ASN A 23 3.41 21.03 2.01
CA ASN A 23 2.68 20.07 2.84
C ASN A 23 3.25 18.64 2.74
N VAL A 24 3.76 18.24 1.56
CA VAL A 24 4.43 16.94 1.39
C VAL A 24 5.75 16.87 2.14
N GLU A 25 6.54 17.95 2.15
CA GLU A 25 7.80 18.01 2.91
C GLU A 25 7.55 17.94 4.41
N VAL A 26 6.59 18.71 4.92
CA VAL A 26 6.22 18.72 6.35
C VAL A 26 5.66 17.35 6.77
N ALA A 27 4.82 16.72 5.92
CA ALA A 27 4.29 15.39 6.16
C ALA A 27 5.39 14.29 6.16
N LYS A 28 6.44 14.45 5.35
CA LYS A 28 7.60 13.53 5.34
C LYS A 28 8.50 13.72 6.56
N ALA A 29 8.63 14.95 7.05
CA ALA A 29 9.42 15.26 8.24
C ALA A 29 8.74 14.78 9.54
N ASN A 30 7.41 14.64 9.56
CA ASN A 30 6.69 14.18 10.74
C ASN A 30 6.94 12.67 11.00
N PRO A 31 7.54 12.30 12.15
CA PRO A 31 7.95 10.93 12.44
C PRO A 31 6.76 9.95 12.57
N GLN A 32 5.59 10.43 13.00
CA GLN A 32 4.38 9.60 13.12
C GLN A 32 3.81 9.27 11.73
N LEU A 33 3.76 10.27 10.84
CA LEU A 33 3.34 10.10 9.45
C LEU A 33 4.31 9.22 8.66
N ALA A 34 5.62 9.38 8.88
CA ALA A 34 6.65 8.54 8.27
C ALA A 34 6.50 7.06 8.69
N ALA A 35 6.32 6.79 9.99
CA ALA A 35 6.10 5.43 10.49
C ALA A 35 4.81 4.81 9.90
N MET A 36 3.75 5.60 9.78
CA MET A 36 2.49 5.15 9.17
C MET A 36 2.64 4.84 7.68
N ASN A 37 3.32 5.69 6.92
CA ASN A 37 3.58 5.45 5.49
C ASN A 37 4.46 4.21 5.27
N LYS A 38 5.47 3.99 6.12
CA LYS A 38 6.28 2.76 6.08
C LYS A 38 5.42 1.52 6.31
N LYS A 39 4.59 1.52 7.36
CA LYS A 39 3.69 0.40 7.66
C LYS A 39 2.67 0.16 6.54
N PHE A 40 2.14 1.23 5.92
CA PHE A 40 1.26 1.13 4.76
C PHE A 40 1.98 0.49 3.58
N GLY A 41 3.17 0.98 3.22
CA GLY A 41 3.96 0.48 2.10
C GLY A 41 4.32 -1.00 2.26
N MET A 42 4.68 -1.43 3.48
CA MET A 42 4.94 -2.85 3.76
C MET A 42 3.70 -3.73 3.55
N ILE A 43 2.55 -3.35 4.09
CA ILE A 43 1.30 -4.11 3.94
C ILE A 43 0.86 -4.15 2.48
N HIS A 44 0.91 -3.01 1.79
CA HIS A 44 0.55 -2.92 0.38
C HIS A 44 1.48 -3.78 -0.49
N GLY A 45 2.80 -3.69 -0.27
CA GLY A 45 3.78 -4.50 -0.99
C GLY A 45 3.56 -6.00 -0.81
N LEU A 46 3.35 -6.45 0.44
CA LEU A 46 3.03 -7.86 0.74
C LEU A 46 1.72 -8.32 0.07
N SER A 47 0.68 -7.49 0.12
CA SER A 47 -0.61 -7.81 -0.50
C SER A 47 -0.51 -7.91 -2.02
N SER A 48 0.23 -7.00 -2.67
CA SER A 48 0.44 -7.03 -4.12
C SER A 48 1.26 -8.26 -4.53
N LEU A 49 2.27 -8.60 -3.75
CA LEU A 49 3.08 -9.80 -3.99
C LEU A 49 2.23 -11.08 -3.85
N ALA A 50 1.40 -11.17 -2.81
CA ALA A 50 0.48 -12.28 -2.62
C ALA A 50 -0.46 -12.46 -3.82
N ASN A 51 -1.02 -11.38 -4.37
CA ASN A 51 -1.87 -11.45 -5.57
C ASN A 51 -1.13 -12.03 -6.78
N ILE A 52 0.12 -11.61 -7.02
CA ILE A 52 0.91 -12.14 -8.14
C ILE A 52 1.17 -13.63 -7.96
N PHE A 53 1.53 -14.06 -6.74
CA PHE A 53 1.71 -15.48 -6.43
C PHE A 53 0.43 -16.29 -6.59
N SER A 54 -0.70 -15.79 -6.10
CA SER A 54 -2.00 -16.45 -6.25
C SER A 54 -2.39 -16.59 -7.72
N PHE A 55 -2.21 -15.54 -8.52
CA PHE A 55 -2.49 -15.60 -9.96
C PHE A 55 -1.57 -16.58 -10.68
N GLY A 56 -0.26 -16.54 -10.40
CA GLY A 56 0.70 -17.48 -10.97
C GLY A 56 0.39 -18.94 -10.61
N SER A 57 0.07 -19.19 -9.33
CA SER A 57 -0.34 -20.53 -8.86
C SER A 57 -1.61 -21.00 -9.55
N LEU A 58 -2.62 -20.13 -9.69
CA LEU A 58 -3.86 -20.46 -10.39
C LEU A 58 -3.59 -20.79 -11.87
N ALA A 59 -2.76 -20.02 -12.55
CA ALA A 59 -2.41 -20.27 -13.95
C ALA A 59 -1.70 -21.62 -14.12
N LEU A 60 -0.71 -21.93 -13.28
CA LEU A 60 -0.02 -23.22 -13.27
C LEU A 60 -0.97 -24.38 -12.99
N HIS A 61 -1.86 -24.22 -12.00
CA HIS A 61 -2.82 -25.25 -11.64
C HIS A 61 -3.85 -25.48 -12.75
N SER A 62 -4.32 -24.41 -13.38
CA SER A 62 -5.27 -24.47 -14.51
C SER A 62 -4.63 -25.16 -15.72
N TRP A 63 -3.36 -24.85 -16.01
CA TRP A 63 -2.61 -25.52 -17.06
C TRP A 63 -2.44 -27.02 -16.79
N TYR A 64 -2.05 -27.38 -15.56
CA TYR A 64 -1.92 -28.77 -15.15
C TYR A 64 -3.23 -29.54 -15.31
N LEU A 65 -4.36 -28.95 -14.86
CA LEU A 65 -5.66 -29.56 -14.96
C LEU A 65 -6.13 -29.71 -16.41
N ALA A 66 -5.93 -28.69 -17.24
CA ALA A 66 -6.24 -28.73 -18.67
C ALA A 66 -5.48 -29.87 -19.37
N GLY A 67 -4.19 -30.03 -19.07
CA GLY A 67 -3.38 -31.13 -19.59
C GLY A 67 -3.85 -32.53 -19.13
N LYS A 68 -4.51 -32.63 -17.98
CA LYS A 68 -5.12 -33.88 -17.48
C LYS A 68 -6.51 -34.18 -18.04
N LEU A 69 -7.20 -33.18 -18.55
CA LEU A 69 -8.54 -33.31 -19.14
C LEU A 69 -8.49 -33.53 -20.66
N LEU A 70 -7.41 -33.11 -21.31
CA LEU A 70 -7.20 -33.23 -22.77
C LEU A 70 -6.43 -34.50 -23.19
N LEU A 71 -5.92 -35.27 -22.23
CA LEU A 71 -5.31 -36.60 -22.37
C LEU A 71 -6.21 -37.64 -21.71
#